data_AF-A0A7V8F4D1-F1
#
_entry.id   AF-A0A7V8F4D1-F1
#
_cell.length_a   1.000
_cell.length_b   1.000
_cell.length_c   1.000
_cell.angle_alpha   90.00
_cell.angle_beta   90.00
_cell.angle_gamma   90.00
#
_symmetry.space_group_name_H-M   'P 1'
#
loop_
_entity.id
_entity.type
_entity.pdbx_description
1 polymer ?
#
loop_
_entity_poly.entity_id
_entity_poly.type
_entity_poly.pdbx_seq_one_letter_code
_entity_poly.pdbx_strand_id
1 'polypeptide(L)'
;MLKRLWSRFAGRLLRSREPELSEDDLDHMRSWSISAQLAAVPPNYEHQVPREVAALIRAAKTLHPQMARGAIDRQERGEPCPDLG
;
A
#
# COMPACT_ATOMS: atom_id res chain seq x y z
N MET A 1 24.49 -38.07 27.58
CA MET A 1 25.37 -37.46 26.55
C MET A 1 24.99 -37.96 25.15
N LEU A 2 23.73 -37.80 24.75
CA LEU A 2 23.24 -38.25 23.43
C LEU A 2 22.19 -37.26 22.91
N LYS A 3 22.30 -36.94 21.62
CA LYS A 3 21.27 -36.34 20.76
C LYS A 3 21.08 -34.81 20.81
N ARG A 4 22.18 -34.07 21.02
CA ARG A 4 22.43 -32.72 20.45
C ARG A 4 22.47 -32.68 18.91
N LEU A 5 21.97 -33.71 18.22
CA LEU A 5 22.07 -33.89 16.77
C LEU A 5 20.78 -33.54 15.99
N TRP A 6 19.66 -33.29 16.66
CA TRP A 6 18.39 -33.02 15.98
C TRP A 6 18.16 -31.54 15.65
N SER A 7 18.83 -30.62 16.35
CA SER A 7 18.64 -29.17 16.13
C SER A 7 19.29 -28.62 14.86
N ARG A 8 20.12 -29.41 14.14
CA ARG A 8 20.77 -28.95 12.90
C ARG A 8 20.01 -29.30 11.62
N PHE A 9 19.08 -30.26 11.68
CA PHE A 9 18.26 -30.64 10.51
C PHE A 9 16.93 -29.88 10.43
N ALA A 10 16.35 -29.48 11.57
CA ALA A 10 15.13 -28.67 11.58
C ALA A 10 15.36 -27.23 11.06
N GLY A 11 16.55 -26.66 11.28
CA GLY A 11 16.89 -25.31 10.82
C GLY A 11 17.16 -25.17 9.33
N ARG A 12 17.18 -26.27 8.55
CA ARG A 12 17.50 -26.26 7.11
C ARG A 12 16.30 -26.42 6.19
N LEU A 13 15.15 -26.85 6.72
CA LEU A 13 13.92 -27.03 5.94
C LEU A 13 12.99 -25.80 5.95
N LEU A 14 13.32 -24.79 6.76
CA LEU A 14 12.62 -23.51 6.82
C LEU A 14 13.52 -22.34 6.40
N ARG A 15 14.44 -22.59 5.45
CA ARG A 15 14.89 -21.49 4.59
C ARG A 15 13.71 -21.22 3.66
N SER A 16 12.76 -20.42 4.14
CA SER A 16 11.67 -19.87 3.35
C SER A 16 12.28 -19.41 2.04
N ARG A 17 11.98 -20.14 0.98
CA ARG A 17 12.27 -19.71 -0.38
C ARG A 17 11.35 -18.52 -0.57
N GLU A 18 11.86 -17.32 -0.27
CA GLU A 18 11.12 -16.11 -0.61
C GLU A 18 10.80 -16.23 -2.10
N PRO A 19 9.52 -16.18 -2.49
CA PRO A 19 9.19 -16.19 -3.89
C PRO A 19 9.92 -15.00 -4.52
N GLU A 20 10.79 -15.26 -5.50
CA GLU A 20 11.36 -14.20 -6.31
C GLU A 20 10.19 -13.50 -7.00
N LEU A 21 9.96 -12.23 -6.64
CA LEU A 21 8.93 -11.41 -7.27
C LEU A 21 9.31 -11.20 -8.73
N SER A 22 8.36 -11.44 -9.63
CA SER A 22 8.53 -11.09 -11.04
C SER A 22 8.52 -9.57 -11.22
N GLU A 23 9.01 -9.08 -12.36
CA GLU A 23 8.91 -7.65 -12.70
C GLU A 23 7.45 -7.19 -12.73
N ASP A 24 6.54 -8.03 -13.23
CA ASP A 24 5.10 -7.76 -13.24
C ASP A 24 4.52 -7.62 -11.83
N ASP A 25 4.97 -8.45 -10.87
CA ASP A 25 4.54 -8.34 -9.47
C ASP A 25 5.00 -7.01 -8.86
N LEU A 26 6.24 -6.60 -9.14
CA LEU A 26 6.79 -5.33 -8.66
C LEU A 26 6.01 -4.14 -9.24
N ASP A 27 5.67 -4.18 -10.52
CA ASP A 27 4.91 -3.11 -11.17
C ASP A 27 3.44 -3.09 -10.69
N HIS A 28 2.86 -4.25 -10.42
CA HIS A 28 1.55 -4.34 -9.79
C HIS A 28 1.56 -3.74 -8.38
N MET A 29 2.56 -4.06 -7.57
CA MET A 29 2.72 -3.51 -6.22
C MET A 29 2.91 -1.99 -6.23
N ARG A 30 3.70 -1.46 -7.18
CA ARG A 30 3.87 -0.01 -7.36
C ARG A 30 2.55 0.66 -7.74
N SER A 31 1.82 0.09 -8.70
CA SER A 31 0.51 0.61 -9.13
C SER A 31 -0.50 0.60 -7.99
N TRP A 32 -0.48 -0.45 -7.16
CA TRP A 32 -1.29 -0.54 -5.94
C TRP A 32 -0.93 0.54 -4.93
N SER A 33 0.37 0.76 -4.69
CA SER A 33 0.86 1.80 -3.78
C SER A 33 0.45 3.21 -4.22
N ILE A 34 0.65 3.55 -5.50
CA ILE A 34 0.30 4.86 -6.07
C ILE A 34 -1.22 5.09 -5.98
N SER A 35 -2.02 4.11 -6.35
CA SER A 35 -3.48 4.25 -6.26
C SER A 35 -3.96 4.39 -4.81
N ALA A 36 -3.32 3.72 -3.84
CA ALA A 36 -3.65 3.89 -2.43
C ALA A 36 -3.31 5.29 -1.91
N GLN A 37 -2.17 5.87 -2.34
CA GLN A 37 -1.78 7.24 -2.03
C GLN A 37 -2.77 8.25 -2.61
N LEU A 38 -3.17 8.08 -3.88
CA LEU A 38 -4.19 8.93 -4.51
C LEU A 38 -5.53 8.87 -3.78
N ALA A 39 -5.93 7.70 -3.27
CA ALA A 39 -7.15 7.58 -2.49
C ALA A 39 -7.09 8.36 -1.16
N ALA A 40 -5.89 8.46 -0.58
CA ALA A 40 -5.62 9.11 0.70
C ALA A 40 -5.58 10.65 0.63
N VAL A 41 -5.73 11.27 -0.55
CA VAL A 41 -5.79 12.75 -0.63
C VAL A 41 -7.12 13.29 -0.07
N PRO A 42 -7.14 14.50 0.51
CA PRO A 42 -8.36 15.13 0.99
C PRO A 42 -9.41 15.32 -0.12
N PRO A 43 -10.72 15.19 0.16
CA PRO A 43 -11.78 15.43 -0.81
C PRO A 43 -11.68 16.76 -1.56
N ASN A 44 -11.27 17.84 -0.89
CA ASN A 44 -11.15 19.16 -1.51
C ASN A 44 -9.99 19.26 -2.52
N TYR A 45 -9.08 18.30 -2.55
CA TYR A 45 -7.95 18.27 -3.48
C TYR A 45 -8.41 18.02 -4.92
N GLU A 46 -9.52 17.30 -5.11
CA GLU A 46 -10.12 17.07 -6.43
C GLU A 46 -10.49 18.37 -7.17
N HIS A 47 -10.73 19.47 -6.43
CA HIS A 47 -11.06 20.77 -7.00
C HIS A 47 -9.83 21.62 -7.35
N GLN A 48 -8.63 21.18 -6.94
CA GLN A 48 -7.37 21.90 -7.11
C GLN A 48 -6.52 21.35 -8.26
N VAL A 49 -6.93 20.21 -8.83
CA VAL A 49 -6.19 19.50 -9.88
C VAL A 49 -6.96 19.49 -11.20
N PRO A 50 -6.29 19.20 -12.33
CA PRO A 50 -6.96 18.99 -13.61
C PRO A 50 -8.03 17.90 -13.54
N ARG A 51 -9.04 18.00 -14.42
CA ARG A 51 -10.20 17.10 -14.43
C ARG A 51 -9.80 15.63 -14.56
N GLU A 52 -8.78 15.36 -15.35
CA GLU A 52 -8.26 14.02 -15.62
C GLU A 52 -7.65 13.42 -14.35
N VAL A 53 -6.90 14.23 -13.59
CA VAL A 53 -6.31 13.82 -12.30
C VAL A 53 -7.40 13.62 -11.25
N ALA A 54 -8.40 14.50 -11.21
CA ALA A 54 -9.56 14.32 -10.32
C ALA A 54 -10.32 13.02 -10.62
N ALA A 55 -10.45 12.63 -11.89
CA ALA A 55 -11.05 11.35 -12.26
C ALA A 55 -10.24 10.15 -11.73
N LEU A 56 -8.91 10.20 -11.81
CA LEU A 56 -8.03 9.17 -11.26
C LEU A 56 -8.14 9.09 -9.73
N ILE A 57 -8.20 10.24 -9.04
CA ILE A 57 -8.40 10.29 -7.59
C ILE A 57 -9.74 9.63 -7.21
N ARG A 58 -10.83 9.93 -7.93
CA ARG A 58 -12.14 9.29 -7.67
C ARG A 58 -12.08 7.78 -7.87
N ALA A 59 -11.47 7.33 -8.96
CA ALA A 59 -11.29 5.90 -9.22
C ALA A 59 -10.46 5.23 -8.12
N ALA A 60 -9.38 5.86 -7.68
CA ALA A 60 -8.54 5.41 -6.59
C ALA A 60 -9.32 5.32 -5.26
N LYS A 61 -10.15 6.32 -4.94
CA LYS A 61 -11.03 6.29 -3.75
C LYS A 61 -12.04 5.16 -3.79
N THR A 62 -12.58 4.84 -4.97
CA THR A 62 -13.45 3.67 -5.16
C THR A 62 -12.69 2.36 -4.96
N LEU A 63 -11.44 2.28 -5.43
CA LEU A 63 -10.59 1.09 -5.28
C LEU A 63 -10.14 0.88 -3.82
N HIS A 64 -9.85 1.96 -3.10
CA HIS A 64 -9.31 1.95 -1.73
C HIS A 64 -10.22 2.68 -0.74
N PRO A 65 -11.41 2.13 -0.40
CA PRO A 65 -12.42 2.82 0.40
C PRO A 65 -11.94 3.17 1.82
N GLN A 66 -11.06 2.34 2.40
CA GLN A 66 -10.49 2.60 3.73
C GLN A 66 -9.55 3.81 3.71
N MET A 67 -8.73 3.95 2.67
CA MET A 67 -7.85 5.11 2.50
C MET A 67 -8.65 6.39 2.27
N ALA A 68 -9.70 6.30 1.44
CA ALA A 68 -10.62 7.41 1.20
C ALA A 68 -11.32 7.85 2.49
N ARG A 69 -11.77 6.90 3.32
CA ARG A 69 -12.40 7.19 4.61
C ARG A 69 -11.42 7.88 5.56
N GLY A 70 -10.20 7.34 5.70
CA GLY A 70 -9.17 7.95 6.53
C GLY A 70 -8.81 9.38 6.08
N ALA A 71 -8.86 9.66 4.77
CA ALA A 71 -8.65 11.00 4.25
C ALA A 71 -9.77 11.98 4.63
N ILE A 72 -11.03 11.53 4.60
CA ILE A 72 -12.18 12.32 5.05
C ILE A 72 -12.02 12.64 6.53
N ASP A 73 -11.77 11.62 7.36
CA ASP A 73 -11.67 11.81 8.81
C ASP A 73 -10.50 12.76 9.17
N ARG A 74 -9.39 12.73 8.43
CA ARG A 74 -8.28 13.69 8.59
C ARG A 74 -8.67 15.12 8.22
N GLN A 75 -9.36 15.29 7.10
CA GLN A 75 -9.85 16.60 6.67
C GLN A 75 -10.81 17.21 7.72
N GLU A 76 -11.70 16.40 8.28
CA GLU A 76 -12.63 16.82 9.35
C GLU A 76 -11.91 17.25 10.63
N ARG A 77 -10.76 16.64 10.94
CA ARG A 77 -9.91 17.03 12.07
C ARG A 77 -9.00 18.23 11.76
N GLY A 78 -8.98 18.73 10.53
CA GLY A 78 -8.07 19.79 10.09
C GLY A 78 -6.61 19.35 10.03
N GLU A 79 -6.36 18.03 9.95
CA GLU A 79 -5.01 17.49 9.80
C GLU A 79 -4.52 17.67 8.35
N PRO A 80 -3.21 17.86 8.15
CA PRO A 80 -2.66 17.97 6.81
C PRO A 80 -2.86 16.70 5.98
N CYS A 81 -2.80 16.85 4.65
CA CYS A 81 -2.65 15.73 3.74
C CYS A 81 -1.36 14.96 4.10
N PRO A 82 -1.34 13.61 4.04
CA PRO A 82 -0.11 12.88 4.27
C PRO A 82 0.86 13.23 3.13
N ASP A 83 2.14 13.21 3.43
CA ASP A 83 3.14 13.23 2.38
C ASP A 83 2.94 12.00 1.49
N LEU A 84 2.85 12.22 0.18
CA LEU A 84 2.60 11.15 -0.78
C LEU A 84 3.90 10.46 -1.22
N GLY A 85 5.07 10.95 -0.78
CA GLY A 85 6.38 10.36 -1.04
C GLY A 85 7.03 10.85 -2.32
#